data_AF-A0A936LNQ4-F1
#
_entry.id   AF-A0A936LNQ4-F1
#
_cell.length_a   1.000
_cell.length_b   1.000
_cell.length_c   1.000
_cell.angle_alpha   90.00
_cell.angle_beta   90.00
_cell.angle_gamma   90.00
#
_symmetry.space_group_name_H-M   'P 1'
#
loop_
_entity.id
_entity.type
_entity.pdbx_description
1 polymer ?
#
loop_
_entity_poly.entity_id
_entity_poly.type
_entity_poly.pdbx_seq_one_letter_code
_entity_poly.pdbx_strand_id
1 'polypeptide(L)'
;MKTQLISILFLFSLAFVTFSCGDDKETTKPCSTAYADELQNEINALSAAAQAYGLNPNATTCLAYKNAAQAYVNALEPYGNCPGLTGQLRTDWEASLNAAKASVAAIQC
;
A
#
# COMPACT_ATOMS: atom_id res chain seq x y z
N MET A 1 25.30 21.92 32.80
CA MET A 1 24.42 20.79 32.41
C MET A 1 24.09 20.91 30.92
N LYS A 2 25.04 20.51 30.04
CA LYS A 2 24.90 20.60 28.56
C LYS A 2 25.35 19.32 27.84
N THR A 3 25.58 18.25 28.58
CA THR A 3 26.05 16.95 28.07
C THR A 3 24.95 15.90 27.98
N GLN A 4 23.73 16.20 28.44
CA GLN A 4 22.58 15.28 28.44
C GLN A 4 21.76 15.32 27.14
N LEU A 5 21.99 16.30 26.26
CA LEU A 5 21.28 16.43 24.97
C LEU A 5 21.97 15.68 23.81
N ILE A 6 23.23 15.26 23.99
CA ILE A 6 23.99 14.56 22.95
C ILE A 6 23.69 13.05 22.95
N SER A 7 23.26 12.48 24.09
CA SER A 7 22.95 11.06 24.21
C SER A 7 21.61 10.63 23.58
N ILE A 8 20.70 11.56 23.31
CA ILE A 8 19.40 11.26 22.70
C ILE A 8 19.48 11.26 21.15
N LEU A 9 20.45 11.96 20.57
CA LEU A 9 20.67 11.96 19.11
C LEU A 9 21.34 10.67 18.59
N PHE A 10 22.01 9.91 19.46
CA PHE A 10 22.72 8.68 19.09
C PHE A 10 21.82 7.43 19.02
N LEU A 11 20.58 7.52 19.50
CA LEU A 11 19.60 6.42 19.48
C LEU A 11 18.70 6.43 18.24
N PHE A 12 18.76 7.49 17.42
CA PHE A 12 17.92 7.62 16.22
C PHE A 12 18.59 7.11 14.93
N SER A 13 19.87 6.74 14.99
CA SER A 13 20.66 6.33 13.82
C SER A 13 20.77 4.81 13.62
N LEU A 14 20.22 3.98 14.52
CA LEU A 14 20.31 2.51 14.43
C LEU A 14 19.07 1.83 13.82
N ALA A 15 18.08 2.58 13.33
CA ALA A 15 16.87 2.00 12.73
C ALA A 15 16.89 1.86 11.20
N PHE A 16 18.03 2.13 10.54
CA PHE A 16 18.24 1.80 9.13
C PHE A 16 18.95 0.45 9.02
N VAL A 17 18.26 -0.62 9.42
CA VAL A 17 18.62 -1.96 9.00
C VAL A 17 18.16 -2.08 7.56
N THR A 18 19.10 -1.85 6.65
CA THR A 18 18.96 -2.06 5.22
C THR A 18 18.60 -3.53 4.96
N PHE A 19 17.34 -3.81 4.65
CA PHE A 19 16.99 -5.03 3.93
C PHE A 19 17.50 -4.87 2.50
N SER A 20 18.70 -5.39 2.28
CA SER A 20 19.22 -5.71 0.96
C SER A 20 18.86 -7.15 0.65
N CYS A 21 17.93 -7.34 -0.29
CA CYS A 21 17.72 -8.54 -1.08
C CYS A 21 17.21 -7.98 -2.42
N GLY A 22 18.04 -7.87 -3.44
CA GLY A 22 18.55 -8.98 -4.23
C GLY A 22 17.81 -8.90 -5.57
N ASP A 23 18.49 -8.34 -6.58
CA ASP A 23 18.04 -8.35 -7.97
C ASP A 23 17.79 -9.80 -8.39
N ASP A 24 16.59 -10.10 -8.88
CA ASP A 24 16.39 -11.02 -9.99
C ASP A 24 14.99 -10.80 -10.56
N LYS A 25 14.93 -10.66 -11.88
CA LYS A 25 13.69 -10.42 -12.62
C LYS A 25 12.76 -11.62 -12.53
N GLU A 26 11.98 -11.68 -11.47
CA GLU A 26 10.87 -12.62 -11.33
C GLU A 26 9.63 -12.00 -11.98
N THR A 27 9.02 -12.77 -12.88
CA THR A 27 7.66 -12.50 -13.33
C THR A 27 6.79 -12.28 -12.11
N THR A 28 6.11 -11.14 -12.03
CA THR A 28 5.20 -10.73 -10.95
C THR A 28 4.21 -11.86 -10.69
N LYS A 29 4.55 -12.71 -9.71
CA LYS A 29 3.72 -13.84 -9.32
C LYS A 29 2.89 -13.33 -8.16
N PRO A 30 1.57 -13.44 -8.23
CA PRO A 30 0.67 -12.80 -7.27
C PRO A 30 0.73 -13.39 -5.84
N CYS A 31 1.81 -14.07 -5.45
CA CYS A 31 2.03 -14.69 -4.15
C CYS A 31 3.44 -14.46 -3.62
N SER A 32 4.15 -13.49 -4.20
CA SER A 32 5.44 -13.05 -3.69
C SER A 32 5.27 -12.44 -2.29
N THR A 33 6.28 -12.61 -1.45
CA THR A 33 6.39 -11.86 -0.18
C THR A 33 6.69 -10.38 -0.42
N ALA A 34 7.00 -9.99 -1.65
CA ALA A 34 7.33 -8.63 -2.07
C ALA A 34 6.10 -7.84 -2.61
N TYR A 35 4.90 -8.06 -2.06
CA TYR A 35 3.68 -7.39 -2.53
C TYR A 35 3.81 -5.86 -2.59
N ALA A 36 4.59 -5.27 -1.68
CA ALA A 36 4.82 -3.83 -1.64
C ALA A 36 5.60 -3.32 -2.87
N ASP A 37 6.58 -4.11 -3.34
CA ASP A 37 7.34 -3.79 -4.56
C ASP A 37 6.47 -4.00 -5.80
N GLU A 38 5.67 -5.07 -5.82
CA GLU A 38 4.78 -5.41 -6.93
C GLU A 38 3.62 -4.42 -7.08
N LEU A 39 3.13 -3.83 -5.98
CA LEU A 39 2.06 -2.82 -5.95
C LEU A 39 2.59 -1.39 -5.81
N GLN A 40 3.91 -1.20 -5.91
CA GLN A 40 4.55 0.10 -5.64
C GLN A 40 4.00 1.20 -6.54
N ASN A 41 3.67 0.87 -7.79
CA ASN A 41 3.09 1.81 -8.75
C ASN A 41 1.71 2.29 -8.30
N GLU A 42 0.83 1.38 -7.91
CA GLU A 42 -0.51 1.66 -7.44
C GLU A 42 -0.49 2.41 -6.11
N ILE A 43 0.41 2.02 -5.19
CA ILE A 43 0.63 2.71 -3.90
C ILE A 43 1.09 4.16 -4.14
N ASN A 44 2.04 4.36 -5.04
CA ASN A 44 2.53 5.70 -5.39
C ASN A 44 1.43 6.54 -6.04
N ALA A 45 0.67 5.97 -6.97
CA ALA A 45 -0.44 6.64 -7.64
C ALA A 45 -1.54 7.04 -6.65
N LEU A 46 -1.94 6.14 -5.76
CA LEU A 46 -2.90 6.41 -4.70
C LEU A 46 -2.40 7.51 -3.76
N SER A 47 -1.15 7.42 -3.31
CA SER A 47 -0.55 8.41 -2.41
C SER A 47 -0.46 9.80 -3.05
N ALA A 48 -0.10 9.88 -4.33
CA ALA A 48 -0.05 11.15 -5.06
C ALA A 48 -1.45 11.75 -5.25
N ALA A 49 -2.44 10.93 -5.63
CA ALA A 49 -3.82 11.38 -5.81
C ALA A 49 -4.47 11.82 -4.47
N ALA A 50 -4.17 11.10 -3.38
CA ALA A 50 -4.63 11.47 -2.04
C ALA A 50 -4.07 12.83 -1.60
N GLN A 51 -2.77 13.07 -1.82
CA GLN A 51 -2.15 14.37 -1.55
C GLN A 51 -2.78 15.48 -2.41
N ALA A 52 -2.99 15.24 -3.70
CA ALA A 52 -3.61 16.22 -4.59
C ALA A 52 -5.04 16.58 -4.16
N TYR A 53 -5.85 15.59 -3.75
CA TYR A 53 -7.19 15.82 -3.21
C TYR A 53 -7.15 16.55 -1.87
N GLY A 54 -6.26 16.18 -0.97
CA GLY A 54 -6.09 16.85 0.34
C GLY A 54 -5.64 18.31 0.21
N LEU A 55 -4.83 18.64 -0.79
CA LEU A 55 -4.35 20.01 -1.03
C LEU A 55 -5.37 20.88 -1.79
N ASN A 56 -6.13 20.29 -2.71
CA ASN A 56 -7.11 21.01 -3.53
C ASN A 56 -8.36 20.14 -3.75
N PRO A 57 -9.28 20.07 -2.78
CA PRO A 57 -10.46 19.21 -2.89
C PRO A 57 -11.46 19.81 -3.88
N ASN A 58 -11.59 19.16 -5.04
CA ASN A 58 -12.58 19.47 -6.07
C ASN A 58 -12.98 18.18 -6.82
N ALA A 59 -13.94 18.28 -7.75
CA ALA A 59 -14.44 17.11 -8.48
C ALA A 59 -13.34 16.35 -9.23
N THR A 60 -12.39 17.06 -9.85
CA THR A 60 -11.29 16.45 -10.61
C THR A 60 -10.32 15.70 -9.70
N THR A 61 -9.88 16.32 -8.60
CA THR A 61 -8.94 15.69 -7.66
C THR A 61 -9.60 14.56 -6.86
N CYS A 62 -10.90 14.68 -6.54
CA CYS A 62 -11.68 13.60 -5.95
C CYS A 62 -11.75 12.39 -6.89
N LEU A 63 -12.10 12.61 -8.17
CA LEU A 63 -12.21 11.53 -9.14
C LEU A 63 -10.86 10.84 -9.37
N ALA A 64 -9.77 11.62 -9.43
CA ALA A 64 -8.42 11.08 -9.51
C ALA A 64 -8.09 10.19 -8.30
N TYR A 65 -8.43 10.63 -7.08
CA TYR A 65 -8.26 9.83 -5.87
C TYR A 65 -9.10 8.55 -5.88
N LYS A 66 -10.38 8.63 -6.22
CA LYS A 66 -11.28 7.47 -6.33
C LYS A 66 -10.76 6.45 -7.34
N ASN A 67 -10.32 6.91 -8.51
CA ASN A 67 -9.79 6.04 -9.56
C ASN A 67 -8.48 5.36 -9.14
N ALA A 68 -7.56 6.10 -8.49
CA ALA A 68 -6.32 5.52 -7.99
C ALA A 68 -6.57 4.50 -6.87
N ALA A 69 -7.54 4.77 -5.99
CA ALA A 69 -7.96 3.82 -4.96
C ALA A 69 -8.58 2.56 -5.57
N GLN A 70 -9.39 2.70 -6.62
CA GLN A 70 -9.95 1.57 -7.35
C GLN A 70 -8.87 0.73 -8.03
N ALA A 71 -7.87 1.37 -8.65
CA ALA A 71 -6.74 0.68 -9.26
C ALA A 71 -5.96 -0.16 -8.23
N TYR A 72 -5.67 0.42 -7.06
CA TYR A 72 -5.00 -0.29 -5.97
C TYR A 72 -5.78 -1.51 -5.48
N VAL A 73 -7.09 -1.37 -5.19
CA VAL A 73 -7.87 -2.53 -4.73
C VAL A 73 -8.07 -3.58 -5.82
N ASN A 74 -8.10 -3.20 -7.10
CA ASN A 74 -8.14 -4.16 -8.21
C ASN A 74 -6.82 -4.93 -8.33
N ALA A 75 -5.69 -4.25 -8.13
CA ALA A 75 -4.37 -4.88 -8.19
C ALA A 75 -4.16 -5.91 -7.06
N LEU A 76 -4.95 -5.86 -5.98
CA LEU A 76 -4.95 -6.89 -4.95
C LEU A 76 -5.65 -8.19 -5.38
N GLU A 77 -6.59 -8.18 -6.33
CA GLU A 77 -7.37 -9.38 -6.70
C GLU A 77 -6.55 -10.64 -6.97
N PRO A 78 -5.42 -10.59 -7.72
CA PRO A 78 -4.62 -11.77 -8.02
C PRO A 78 -4.10 -12.50 -6.77
N TYR A 79 -3.84 -11.78 -5.68
CA TYR A 79 -3.31 -12.32 -4.43
C TYR A 79 -4.32 -13.19 -3.67
N GLY A 80 -5.60 -13.13 -4.03
CA GLY A 80 -6.64 -14.05 -3.54
C GLY A 80 -6.46 -15.50 -4.00
N ASN A 81 -5.65 -15.74 -5.05
CA ASN A 81 -5.43 -17.06 -5.60
C ASN A 81 -4.18 -17.75 -5.04
N CYS A 82 -3.62 -17.24 -3.95
CA CYS A 82 -2.38 -17.80 -3.42
C CYS A 82 -2.54 -19.17 -2.79
N PRO A 83 -1.61 -20.11 -3.06
CA PRO A 83 -1.69 -21.47 -2.50
C PRO A 83 -1.76 -21.51 -0.97
N GLY A 84 -1.14 -20.53 -0.30
CA GLY A 84 -1.20 -20.40 1.17
C GLY A 84 -2.51 -19.80 1.70
N LEU A 85 -3.30 -19.16 0.85
CA LEU A 85 -4.55 -18.51 1.21
C LEU A 85 -5.71 -19.51 1.10
N THR A 86 -5.97 -20.23 2.19
CA THR A 86 -6.95 -21.32 2.23
C THR A 86 -7.88 -21.21 3.44
N GLY A 87 -8.99 -21.97 3.40
CA GLY A 87 -9.98 -22.00 4.48
C GLY A 87 -10.47 -20.61 4.87
N GLN A 88 -10.49 -20.33 6.18
CA GLN A 88 -10.93 -19.05 6.73
C GLN A 88 -10.12 -17.87 6.22
N LEU A 89 -8.81 -18.03 5.98
CA LEU A 89 -7.95 -16.94 5.49
C LEU A 89 -8.39 -16.44 4.12
N ARG A 90 -8.85 -17.33 3.24
CA ARG A 90 -9.40 -16.95 1.93
C ARG A 90 -10.74 -16.24 2.07
N THR A 91 -11.61 -16.71 2.95
CA THR A 91 -12.88 -16.04 3.24
C THR A 91 -12.66 -14.64 3.80
N ASP A 92 -11.73 -14.47 4.74
CA ASP A 92 -11.40 -13.17 5.34
C ASP A 92 -10.78 -12.22 4.32
N TRP A 93 -9.92 -12.74 3.43
CA TRP A 93 -9.37 -11.98 2.31
C TRP A 93 -10.46 -11.49 1.36
N GLU A 94 -11.33 -12.38 0.88
CA GLU A 94 -12.42 -12.03 -0.03
C GLU A 94 -13.36 -11.01 0.62
N ALA A 95 -13.71 -11.18 1.90
CA ALA A 95 -14.53 -10.24 2.65
C ALA A 95 -13.85 -8.85 2.75
N SER A 96 -12.55 -8.82 3.08
CA SER A 96 -11.78 -7.58 3.21
C SER A 96 -11.64 -6.86 1.87
N LEU A 97 -11.37 -7.59 0.79
CA LEU A 97 -11.25 -7.03 -0.55
C LEU A 97 -12.59 -6.47 -1.05
N ASN A 98 -13.69 -7.19 -0.80
CA ASN A 98 -15.04 -6.72 -1.16
C ASN A 98 -15.44 -5.49 -0.34
N ALA A 99 -15.12 -5.46 0.95
CA ALA A 99 -15.37 -4.29 1.80
C ALA A 99 -14.56 -3.06 1.35
N ALA A 100 -13.31 -3.26 0.92
CA ALA A 100 -12.48 -2.20 0.36
C ALA A 100 -13.06 -1.67 -0.96
N LYS A 101 -13.45 -2.55 -1.88
CA LYS A 101 -14.12 -2.17 -3.14
C LYS A 101 -15.42 -1.41 -2.90
N ALA A 102 -16.23 -1.85 -1.95
CA ALA A 102 -17.48 -1.16 -1.58
C ALA A 102 -17.18 0.24 -1.01
N SER A 103 -16.15 0.36 -0.18
CA SER A 103 -15.72 1.64 0.39
C SER A 103 -15.24 2.61 -0.69
N VAL A 104 -14.47 2.14 -1.67
CA VAL A 104 -14.04 2.95 -2.84
C VAL A 104 -15.25 3.35 -3.69
N ALA A 105 -16.16 2.42 -3.97
CA ALA A 105 -17.36 2.72 -4.75
C ALA A 105 -18.24 3.80 -4.09
N ALA A 106 -18.31 3.80 -2.75
CA ALA A 106 -19.07 4.75 -1.95
C ALA A 106 -18.44 6.16 -1.86
N ILE A 107 -17.21 6.36 -2.32
CA ILE A 107 -16.60 7.70 -2.40
C ILE A 107 -17.47 8.58 -3.30
N GLN A 108 -18.01 9.66 -2.74
CA GLN A 108 -18.79 10.65 -3.48
C GLN A 108 -17.87 11.77 -3.98
N CYS A 109 -17.81 11.86 -5.31
CA CYS A 109 -17.34 12.98 -6.09
C CYS A 109 -18.54 13.46 -6.92
#